data_AF-A0A6M0HL02-F1
#
_entry.id   AF-A0A6M0HL02-F1
#
_cell.length_a   1.000
_cell.length_b   1.000
_cell.length_c   1.000
_cell.angle_alpha   90.00
_cell.angle_beta   90.00
_cell.angle_gamma   90.00
#
_symmetry.space_group_name_H-M   'P 1'
#
loop_
_entity.id
_entity.type
_entity.pdbx_description
1 polymer ?
#
loop_
_entity_poly.entity_id
_entity_poly.type
_entity_poly.pdbx_seq_one_letter_code
_entity_poly.pdbx_strand_id
1 'polypeptide(L)'
;MPPSFLRTPMALVALTALAAGLGACHADRAATTGSLYPTDYRARHPIVLADDARSLDIFATGTGHLDPRQAADIDAFLLEYRRYGRGTLLIDMPRGVSPALGAAVERTGAAIRHLGADAGIGARQWAVTSYAVANPALAAPLRLSFQRMEAKVASQCGVWPQDLGVGDAGFSGRNETHWNLGCAMQSNVAAQVADPIDLVRGRPEGRIDTVRRVRDINSVREGKDPSIEWRQDGKNSVKSQVSN
;
A
#
# COMPACT_ATOMS: atom_id res chain seq x y z
N MET A 1 -6.73 -87.76 14.19
CA MET A 1 -7.58 -86.94 13.31
C MET A 1 -7.96 -85.67 14.06
N PRO A 2 -7.68 -84.45 13.56
CA PRO A 2 -6.43 -83.85 13.10
C PRO A 2 -5.86 -82.80 14.11
N PRO A 3 -4.59 -82.36 14.00
CA PRO A 3 -4.10 -81.21 14.75
C PRO A 3 -4.64 -79.91 14.15
N SER A 4 -5.03 -78.97 15.01
CA SER A 4 -5.63 -77.69 14.65
C SER A 4 -4.60 -76.70 14.09
N PHE A 5 -4.17 -76.88 12.85
CA PHE A 5 -3.19 -76.02 12.15
C PHE A 5 -3.76 -74.69 11.60
N LEU A 6 -5.01 -74.34 11.93
CA LEU A 6 -5.70 -73.17 11.35
C LEU A 6 -5.49 -71.84 12.08
N ARG A 7 -4.81 -71.80 13.23
CA ARG A 7 -4.63 -70.56 14.01
C ARG A 7 -3.35 -69.79 13.67
N THR A 8 -2.32 -70.48 13.18
CA THR A 8 -1.03 -69.88 12.80
C THR A 8 -1.09 -68.95 11.58
N PRO A 9 -1.78 -69.25 10.47
CA PRO A 9 -1.79 -68.35 9.32
C PRO A 9 -2.59 -67.05 9.59
N MET A 10 -3.69 -67.13 10.35
CA MET A 10 -4.46 -65.94 10.74
C MET A 10 -3.69 -65.03 11.71
N ALA A 11 -2.95 -65.60 12.66
CA ALA A 11 -2.12 -64.83 13.57
C ALA A 11 -0.99 -64.10 12.83
N LEU A 12 -0.39 -64.75 11.83
CA LEU A 12 0.63 -64.14 10.98
C LEU A 12 0.08 -62.99 10.13
N VAL A 13 -1.13 -63.15 9.55
CA VAL A 13 -1.79 -62.07 8.80
C VAL A 13 -2.18 -60.90 9.70
N ALA A 14 -2.64 -61.17 10.93
CA ALA A 14 -2.94 -60.11 11.90
C ALA A 14 -1.69 -59.35 12.33
N LEU A 15 -0.57 -60.05 12.55
CA LEU A 15 0.71 -59.44 12.90
C LEU A 15 1.32 -58.63 11.75
N THR A 16 1.21 -59.10 10.50
CA THR A 16 1.68 -58.33 9.33
C THR A 16 0.78 -57.12 9.06
N ALA A 17 -0.54 -57.24 9.24
CA ALA A 17 -1.45 -56.10 9.14
C ALA A 17 -1.21 -55.06 10.24
N LEU A 18 -0.92 -55.50 11.47
CA LEU A 18 -0.58 -54.62 12.58
C LEU A 18 0.78 -53.94 12.36
N ALA A 19 1.79 -54.67 11.88
CA ALA A 19 3.10 -54.12 11.54
C ALA A 19 3.03 -53.14 10.35
N ALA A 20 2.21 -53.42 9.34
CA ALA A 20 1.95 -52.51 8.23
C ALA A 20 1.19 -51.25 8.69
N GLY A 21 0.23 -51.39 9.62
CA GLY A 21 -0.47 -50.27 10.24
C GLY A 21 0.45 -49.39 11.11
N LEU A 22 1.43 -49.99 11.79
CA LEU A 22 2.43 -49.26 12.60
C LEU A 22 3.47 -48.53 11.74
N GLY A 23 3.80 -49.06 10.55
CA GLY A 23 4.69 -48.40 9.58
C GLY A 23 4.08 -47.17 8.91
N ALA A 24 2.75 -47.09 8.82
CA ALA A 24 2.05 -45.94 8.24
C ALA A 24 2.12 -44.65 9.10
N CYS A 25 2.46 -44.78 10.39
CA CYS A 25 2.67 -43.64 11.28
C CYS A 25 4.08 -43.02 11.17
N HIS A 26 5.01 -43.67 10.46
CA HIS A 26 6.29 -43.05 10.11
C HIS A 26 6.10 -42.25 8.81
N ALA A 27 5.27 -41.21 8.88
CA ALA A 27 5.33 -40.12 7.92
C ALA A 27 6.70 -39.46 8.11
N ASP A 28 7.68 -39.95 7.35
CA ASP A 28 8.92 -39.22 7.11
C ASP A 28 8.47 -37.91 6.46
N ARG A 29 8.22 -36.89 7.30
CA ARG A 29 7.94 -35.54 6.82
C ARG A 29 9.24 -35.15 6.19
N ALA A 30 9.35 -35.40 4.88
CA ALA A 30 10.48 -35.03 4.06
C ALA A 30 11.01 -33.73 4.61
N ALA A 31 12.18 -33.80 5.25
CA ALA A 31 12.81 -32.67 5.87
C ALA A 31 12.77 -31.58 4.82
N THR A 32 11.93 -30.57 5.06
CA THR A 32 11.54 -29.60 4.04
C THR A 32 12.68 -28.60 3.94
N THR A 33 13.78 -29.09 3.38
CA THR A 33 15.03 -28.39 3.19
C THR A 33 14.84 -27.46 2.00
N GLY A 34 14.65 -26.17 2.27
CA GLY A 34 15.12 -25.11 1.38
C GLY A 34 14.11 -24.19 0.71
N SER A 35 12.81 -24.46 0.69
CA SER A 35 11.81 -23.48 0.24
C SER A 35 10.61 -23.42 1.20
N LEU A 36 10.82 -22.73 2.32
CA LEU A 36 9.69 -22.24 3.10
C LEU A 36 8.92 -21.28 2.21
N TYR A 37 7.78 -21.73 1.68
CA TYR A 37 6.74 -20.84 1.22
C TYR A 37 6.50 -19.84 2.35
N PRO A 38 6.79 -18.53 2.19
CA PRO A 38 6.79 -17.64 3.34
C PRO A 38 5.35 -17.55 3.85
N THR A 39 5.11 -18.14 5.02
CA THR A 39 3.78 -18.17 5.62
C THR A 39 3.32 -16.78 6.03
N ASP A 40 4.28 -15.89 6.33
CA ASP A 40 4.03 -14.48 6.59
C ASP A 40 3.83 -13.70 5.29
N TYR A 41 2.66 -13.07 5.16
CA TYR A 41 2.35 -12.18 4.05
C TYR A 41 3.30 -10.98 3.97
N ARG A 42 3.90 -10.54 5.08
CA ARG A 42 4.86 -9.43 5.07
C ARG A 42 6.14 -9.79 4.35
N ALA A 43 6.57 -11.05 4.45
CA ALA A 43 7.73 -11.55 3.74
C ALA A 43 7.42 -11.80 2.24
N ARG A 44 6.19 -12.24 1.91
CA ARG A 44 5.76 -12.42 0.50
C ARG A 44 5.48 -11.10 -0.22
N HIS A 45 4.86 -10.16 0.49
CA HIS A 45 4.40 -8.87 -0.02
C HIS A 45 5.01 -7.73 0.82
N PRO A 46 6.35 -7.59 0.80
CA PRO A 46 6.99 -6.53 1.57
C PRO A 46 6.64 -5.17 0.98
N ILE A 47 6.40 -4.20 1.86
CA ILE A 47 6.35 -2.80 1.48
C ILE A 47 7.80 -2.33 1.32
N VAL A 48 8.12 -1.86 0.13
CA VAL A 48 9.43 -1.35 -0.25
C VAL A 48 9.33 0.12 -0.61
N LEU A 49 10.46 0.83 -0.48
CA LEU A 49 10.57 2.23 -0.84
C LEU A 49 11.24 2.29 -2.22
N ALA A 50 10.63 3.00 -3.14
CA ALA A 50 11.16 3.18 -4.49
C ALA A 50 10.87 4.58 -4.98
N ASP A 51 11.72 5.10 -5.85
CA ASP A 51 11.39 6.31 -6.60
C ASP A 51 10.45 5.93 -7.75
N ASP A 52 9.36 6.69 -7.87
CA ASP A 52 8.35 6.52 -8.91
C ASP A 52 7.88 7.88 -9.45
N ALA A 53 7.27 7.83 -10.64
CA ALA A 53 6.76 9.01 -11.32
C ALA A 53 5.35 9.35 -10.81
N ARG A 54 5.21 10.51 -10.16
CA ARG A 54 3.91 11.09 -9.85
C ARG A 54 3.46 11.94 -11.04
N SER A 55 2.30 11.62 -11.62
CA SER A 55 1.76 12.32 -12.79
C SER A 55 0.36 12.89 -12.58
N LEU A 56 0.06 13.98 -13.28
CA LEU A 56 -1.27 14.59 -13.37
C LEU A 56 -1.53 14.96 -14.83
N ASP A 57 -2.66 14.47 -15.37
CA ASP A 57 -3.10 14.79 -16.73
C ASP A 57 -4.08 15.95 -16.70
N ILE A 58 -3.82 16.96 -17.53
CA ILE A 58 -4.58 18.21 -17.64
C ILE A 58 -5.12 18.32 -19.06
N PHE A 59 -6.43 18.47 -19.18
CA PHE A 59 -7.12 18.60 -20.46
C PHE A 59 -7.32 20.08 -20.79
N ALA A 60 -6.66 20.56 -21.84
CA ALA A 60 -6.89 21.91 -22.34
C ALA A 60 -8.32 22.02 -22.88
N THR A 61 -9.08 23.00 -22.38
CA THR A 61 -10.45 23.30 -22.83
C THR A 61 -10.44 24.48 -23.80
N GLY A 62 -11.35 24.51 -24.79
CA GLY A 62 -11.62 25.65 -25.68
C GLY A 62 -10.46 26.63 -25.94
N THR A 63 -10.40 27.71 -25.16
CA THR A 63 -9.42 28.81 -25.25
C THR A 63 -8.14 28.60 -24.44
N GLY A 64 -7.85 27.40 -23.95
CA GLY A 64 -6.70 27.11 -23.09
C GLY A 64 -6.85 27.66 -21.68
N HIS A 65 -8.06 27.70 -21.14
CA HIS A 65 -8.29 28.05 -19.74
C HIS A 65 -8.18 26.80 -18.85
N LEU A 66 -7.69 26.99 -17.63
CA LEU A 66 -7.79 26.00 -16.57
C LEU A 66 -9.15 26.20 -15.89
N ASP A 67 -10.00 25.16 -15.88
CA ASP A 67 -11.21 25.23 -15.07
C ASP A 67 -10.86 25.22 -13.56
N PRO A 68 -11.76 25.68 -12.67
CA PRO A 68 -11.47 25.79 -11.25
C PRO A 68 -11.04 24.47 -10.60
N ARG A 69 -11.54 23.33 -11.09
CA ARG A 69 -11.18 22.02 -10.56
C ARG A 69 -9.76 21.65 -10.98
N GLN A 70 -9.41 21.81 -12.26
CA GLN A 70 -8.04 21.60 -12.73
C GLN A 70 -7.04 22.52 -12.05
N ALA A 71 -7.40 23.80 -11.84
CA ALA A 71 -6.55 24.74 -11.13
C ALA A 71 -6.26 24.27 -9.68
N ALA A 72 -7.27 23.76 -8.97
CA ALA A 72 -7.09 23.20 -7.63
C ALA A 72 -6.26 21.91 -7.63
N ASP A 73 -6.46 21.02 -8.62
CA ASP A 73 -5.67 19.80 -8.75
C ASP A 73 -4.19 20.12 -9.07
N ILE A 74 -3.93 21.15 -9.89
CA ILE A 74 -2.58 21.66 -10.17
C ILE A 74 -1.96 22.26 -8.91
N ASP A 75 -2.66 23.11 -8.17
CA ASP A 75 -2.13 23.71 -6.93
C ASP A 75 -1.71 22.64 -5.92
N ALA A 76 -2.58 21.63 -5.70
CA ALA A 76 -2.27 20.48 -4.85
C ALA A 76 -1.04 19.70 -5.35
N PHE A 77 -0.92 19.49 -6.66
CA PHE A 77 0.21 18.80 -7.27
C PHE A 77 1.53 19.58 -7.14
N LEU A 78 1.49 20.90 -7.31
CA LEU A 78 2.66 21.77 -7.14
C LEU A 78 3.10 21.82 -5.66
N LEU A 79 2.15 21.84 -4.73
CA LEU A 79 2.43 21.72 -3.29
C LEU A 79 3.09 20.36 -2.97
N GLU A 80 2.61 19.28 -3.57
CA GLU A 80 3.19 17.94 -3.43
C GLU A 80 4.63 17.91 -3.97
N TYR A 81 4.87 18.45 -5.17
CA TYR A 81 6.21 18.57 -5.76
C TYR A 81 7.16 19.36 -4.85
N ARG A 82 6.71 20.47 -4.28
CA ARG A 82 7.54 21.26 -3.36
C ARG A 82 7.91 20.53 -2.08
N ARG A 83 7.04 19.63 -1.61
CA ARG A 83 7.26 18.91 -0.34
C ARG A 83 8.06 17.62 -0.53
N TYR A 84 7.78 16.87 -1.61
CA TYR A 84 8.29 15.50 -1.80
C TYR A 84 9.00 15.29 -3.14
N GLY A 85 8.93 16.25 -4.05
CA GLY A 85 9.46 16.13 -5.39
C GLY A 85 10.98 16.11 -5.41
N ARG A 86 11.51 15.28 -6.32
CA ARG A 86 12.92 15.14 -6.63
C ARG A 86 13.15 15.47 -8.10
N GLY A 87 14.24 16.18 -8.38
CA GLY A 87 14.59 16.59 -9.73
C GLY A 87 13.65 17.68 -10.27
N THR A 88 13.47 17.69 -11.59
CA THR A 88 12.68 18.69 -12.31
C THR A 88 11.21 18.30 -12.40
N LEU A 89 10.34 19.30 -12.38
CA LEU A 89 8.94 19.18 -12.75
C LEU A 89 8.82 19.24 -14.28
N LEU A 90 8.34 18.16 -14.86
CA LEU A 90 8.15 18.02 -16.30
C LEU A 90 6.74 18.43 -16.69
N ILE A 91 6.63 19.12 -17.83
CA ILE A 91 5.37 19.36 -18.53
C ILE A 91 5.51 18.80 -19.95
N ASP A 92 4.79 17.71 -20.22
CA ASP A 92 4.78 17.05 -21.52
C ASP A 92 3.58 17.56 -22.33
N MET A 93 3.87 18.20 -23.45
CA MET A 93 2.85 18.81 -24.30
C MET A 93 2.53 17.95 -25.53
N PRO A 94 1.24 17.74 -25.85
CA PRO A 94 0.85 17.01 -27.05
C PRO A 94 1.19 17.78 -28.33
N ARG A 95 1.72 17.06 -29.33
CA ARG A 95 2.06 17.57 -30.68
C ARG A 95 1.25 16.83 -31.74
N GLY A 96 1.03 17.48 -32.88
CA GLY A 96 0.24 16.92 -33.99
C GLY A 96 -1.28 17.03 -33.78
N VAL A 97 -1.71 17.88 -32.85
CA VAL A 97 -3.12 18.24 -32.65
C VAL A 97 -3.60 19.29 -33.65
N SER A 98 -4.92 19.50 -33.74
CA SER A 98 -5.49 20.57 -34.57
C SER A 98 -4.93 21.95 -34.17
N PRO A 99 -4.81 22.93 -35.10
CA PRO A 99 -4.25 24.23 -34.78
C PRO A 99 -4.93 24.96 -33.60
N ALA A 100 -6.27 24.84 -33.50
CA ALA A 100 -7.03 25.43 -32.41
C ALA A 100 -6.69 24.77 -31.05
N LEU A 101 -6.58 23.44 -31.00
CA LEU A 101 -6.18 22.72 -29.80
C LEU A 101 -4.72 23.01 -29.44
N GLY A 102 -3.81 23.12 -30.42
CA GLY A 102 -2.42 23.50 -30.19
C GLY A 102 -2.29 24.85 -29.49
N ALA A 103 -3.05 25.86 -29.95
CA ALA A 103 -3.07 27.18 -29.30
C ALA A 103 -3.67 27.15 -27.88
N ALA A 104 -4.61 26.23 -27.61
CA ALA A 104 -5.14 26.02 -26.26
C ALA A 104 -4.12 25.32 -25.35
N VAL A 105 -3.39 24.33 -25.87
CA VAL A 105 -2.33 23.61 -25.15
C VAL A 105 -1.21 24.56 -24.74
N GLU A 106 -0.71 25.40 -25.66
CA GLU A 106 0.34 26.37 -25.34
C GLU A 106 -0.09 27.38 -24.26
N ARG A 107 -1.32 27.90 -24.36
CA ARG A 107 -1.88 28.80 -23.34
C ARG A 107 -2.04 28.11 -21.98
N THR A 108 -2.54 26.88 -21.97
CA THR A 108 -2.68 26.08 -20.75
C THR A 108 -1.33 25.81 -20.12
N GLY A 109 -0.33 25.44 -20.93
CA GLY A 109 1.04 25.23 -20.47
C GLY A 109 1.68 26.50 -19.89
N ALA A 110 1.43 27.66 -20.49
CA ALA A 110 1.87 28.95 -19.94
C ALA A 110 1.19 29.26 -18.60
N ALA A 111 -0.13 29.02 -18.49
CA ALA A 111 -0.88 29.21 -17.26
C ALA A 111 -0.37 28.30 -16.13
N ILE A 112 -0.09 27.03 -16.43
CA ILE A 112 0.50 26.09 -15.45
C ILE A 112 1.87 26.60 -14.95
N ARG A 113 2.73 27.09 -15.84
CA ARG A 113 4.03 27.65 -15.43
C ARG A 113 3.88 28.92 -14.59
N HIS A 114 2.88 29.76 -14.86
CA HIS A 114 2.56 30.93 -14.04
C HIS A 114 2.13 30.51 -12.63
N LEU A 115 1.19 29.57 -12.51
CA LEU A 115 0.80 29.00 -11.21
C LEU A 115 2.00 28.38 -10.48
N GLY A 116 2.88 27.71 -11.21
CA GLY A 116 4.15 27.21 -10.69
C GLY A 116 5.04 28.28 -10.08
N ALA A 117 5.18 29.41 -10.78
CA ALA A 117 5.96 30.55 -10.31
C ALA A 117 5.33 31.17 -9.05
N ASP A 118 4.00 31.34 -9.02
CA ASP A 118 3.25 31.83 -7.86
C ASP A 118 3.41 30.88 -6.65
N ALA A 119 3.48 29.57 -6.90
CA ALA A 119 3.75 28.55 -5.89
C ALA A 119 5.23 28.51 -5.44
N GLY A 120 6.12 29.31 -6.03
CA GLY A 120 7.53 29.41 -5.68
C GLY A 120 8.44 28.38 -6.36
N ILE A 121 8.01 27.78 -7.47
CA ILE A 121 8.84 26.88 -8.29
C ILE A 121 9.61 27.71 -9.31
N GLY A 122 10.94 27.69 -9.22
CA GLY A 122 11.80 28.48 -10.10
C GLY A 122 11.83 27.94 -11.53
N ALA A 123 12.08 28.82 -12.51
CA ALA A 123 12.13 28.46 -13.93
C ALA A 123 13.12 27.31 -14.25
N ARG A 124 14.22 27.19 -13.49
CA ARG A 124 15.23 26.11 -13.65
C ARG A 124 14.75 24.74 -13.17
N GLN A 125 13.66 24.69 -12.40
CA GLN A 125 13.08 23.44 -11.94
C GLN A 125 12.08 22.86 -12.95
N TRP A 126 11.74 23.60 -13.99
CA TRP A 126 10.84 23.16 -15.05
C TRP A 126 11.59 22.54 -16.22
N ALA A 127 11.05 21.45 -16.75
CA ALA A 127 11.43 20.90 -18.04
C ALA A 127 10.18 20.80 -18.92
N VAL A 128 10.22 21.40 -20.11
CA VAL A 128 9.13 21.28 -21.08
C VAL A 128 9.53 20.23 -22.09
N THR A 129 8.70 19.20 -22.25
CA THR A 129 8.88 18.19 -23.29
C THR A 129 7.63 18.11 -24.15
N SER A 130 7.67 17.28 -25.19
CA SER A 130 6.53 17.11 -26.07
C SER A 130 6.42 15.68 -26.57
N TYR A 131 5.20 15.19 -26.77
CA TYR A 131 4.93 13.85 -27.28
C TYR A 131 4.00 13.90 -28.49
N ALA A 132 4.16 12.97 -29.42
CA ALA A 132 3.31 12.87 -30.59
C ALA A 132 1.97 12.22 -30.23
N VAL A 133 0.86 12.85 -30.62
CA VAL A 133 -0.48 12.28 -30.42
C VAL A 133 -0.74 11.21 -31.48
N ALA A 134 -0.98 9.98 -31.04
CA ALA A 134 -1.22 8.84 -31.93
C ALA A 134 -2.56 8.95 -32.67
N ASN A 135 -3.61 9.42 -31.98
CA ASN A 135 -4.93 9.64 -32.58
C ASN A 135 -5.44 11.05 -32.21
N PRO A 136 -5.39 12.01 -33.15
CA PRO A 136 -5.85 13.38 -32.92
C PRO A 136 -7.35 13.53 -32.61
N ALA A 137 -8.16 12.49 -32.84
CA ALA A 137 -9.58 12.49 -32.49
C ALA A 137 -9.83 12.22 -31.00
N LEU A 138 -8.82 11.74 -30.26
CA LEU A 138 -8.90 11.51 -28.82
C LEU A 138 -8.41 12.74 -28.03
N ALA A 139 -8.89 12.89 -26.80
CA ALA A 139 -8.42 13.92 -25.90
C ALA A 139 -6.93 13.72 -25.60
N ALA A 140 -6.10 14.71 -25.94
CA ALA A 140 -4.67 14.70 -25.71
C ALA A 140 -4.33 15.63 -24.54
N PRO A 141 -4.02 15.10 -23.33
CA PRO A 141 -3.75 15.91 -22.16
C PRO A 141 -2.33 16.50 -22.17
N LEU A 142 -2.15 17.63 -21.51
CA LEU A 142 -0.84 18.02 -20.99
C LEU A 142 -0.56 17.16 -19.76
N ARG A 143 0.65 16.59 -19.66
CA ARG A 143 1.02 15.77 -18.50
C ARG A 143 2.04 16.49 -17.65
N LEU A 144 1.70 16.74 -16.40
CA LEU A 144 2.66 17.11 -15.38
C LEU A 144 3.24 15.86 -14.75
N SER A 145 4.56 15.83 -14.55
CA SER A 145 5.19 14.74 -13.82
C SER A 145 6.44 15.13 -13.06
N PHE A 146 6.71 14.46 -11.95
CA PHE A 146 7.96 14.57 -11.20
C PHE A 146 8.28 13.23 -10.53
N GLN A 147 9.54 13.06 -10.12
CA GLN A 147 9.95 11.88 -9.38
C GLN A 147 9.74 12.10 -7.88
N ARG A 148 9.19 11.11 -7.18
CA ARG A 148 9.14 11.11 -5.71
C ARG A 148 9.40 9.72 -5.18
N MET A 149 9.84 9.64 -3.92
CA MET A 149 9.88 8.37 -3.23
C MET A 149 8.46 8.00 -2.82
N GLU A 150 8.10 6.74 -3.03
CA GLU A 150 6.82 6.15 -2.67
C GLU A 150 7.03 4.82 -1.94
N ALA A 151 6.05 4.45 -1.11
CA ALA A 151 5.95 3.11 -0.58
C ALA A 151 5.10 2.27 -1.56
N LYS A 152 5.59 1.10 -1.95
CA LYS A 152 4.82 0.14 -2.77
C LYS A 152 5.11 -1.30 -2.40
N VAL A 153 4.22 -2.20 -2.77
CA VAL A 153 4.45 -3.64 -2.58
C VAL A 153 5.39 -4.13 -3.69
N ALA A 154 6.44 -4.86 -3.31
CA ALA A 154 7.44 -5.34 -4.28
C ALA A 154 6.90 -6.41 -5.24
N SER A 155 5.93 -7.19 -4.80
CA SER A 155 5.30 -8.27 -5.57
C SER A 155 4.05 -7.79 -6.31
N GLN A 156 3.78 -8.36 -7.47
CA GLN A 156 2.51 -8.18 -8.16
C GLN A 156 1.36 -8.88 -7.39
N CYS A 157 0.27 -8.16 -7.11
CA CYS A 157 -0.96 -8.74 -6.57
C CYS A 157 -1.78 -9.43 -7.67
N GLY A 158 -2.62 -10.39 -7.28
CA GLY A 158 -3.55 -11.08 -8.19
C GLY A 158 -2.92 -12.26 -8.93
N VAL A 159 -1.79 -12.76 -8.44
CA VAL A 159 -1.15 -13.97 -8.95
C VAL A 159 -1.67 -15.16 -8.16
N TRP A 160 -2.15 -16.21 -8.84
CA TRP A 160 -2.70 -17.40 -8.20
C TRP A 160 -1.87 -18.64 -8.61
N PRO A 161 -0.69 -18.87 -8.00
CA PRO A 161 0.13 -20.03 -8.33
C PRO A 161 -0.51 -21.35 -7.92
N GLN A 162 -1.45 -21.30 -6.97
CA GLN A 162 -2.26 -22.42 -6.53
C GLN A 162 -3.73 -22.07 -6.65
N ASP A 163 -4.55 -23.07 -6.99
CA ASP A 163 -6.00 -22.96 -6.92
C ASP A 163 -6.43 -22.79 -5.45
N LEU A 164 -7.48 -22.02 -5.21
CA LEU A 164 -8.11 -21.87 -3.90
C LEU A 164 -9.05 -23.03 -3.57
N GLY A 165 -9.47 -23.78 -4.59
CA GLY A 165 -10.27 -24.98 -4.43
C GLY A 165 -9.46 -26.19 -3.98
N VAL A 166 -10.15 -27.30 -3.75
CA VAL A 166 -9.54 -28.59 -3.43
C VAL A 166 -9.04 -29.24 -4.73
N GLY A 167 -7.95 -28.71 -5.28
CA GLY A 167 -7.39 -29.16 -6.56
C GLY A 167 -6.22 -30.13 -6.41
N ASP A 168 -5.35 -29.88 -5.43
CA ASP A 168 -4.18 -30.70 -5.13
C ASP A 168 -4.18 -31.09 -3.65
N ALA A 169 -4.24 -32.39 -3.34
CA ALA A 169 -4.29 -32.87 -1.97
C ALA A 169 -3.01 -32.54 -1.19
N GLY A 170 -1.87 -32.46 -1.89
CA GLY A 170 -0.58 -32.08 -1.33
C GLY A 170 -0.57 -30.66 -0.80
N PHE A 171 -1.21 -29.72 -1.49
CA PHE A 171 -1.32 -28.30 -1.11
C PHE A 171 -2.54 -28.01 -0.22
N SER A 172 -3.71 -28.56 -0.57
CA SER A 172 -4.98 -28.28 0.11
C SER A 172 -4.99 -28.74 1.57
N GLY A 173 -4.21 -29.77 1.90
CA GLY A 173 -4.09 -30.29 3.27
C GLY A 173 -3.12 -29.53 4.19
N ARG A 174 -2.42 -28.50 3.69
CA ARG A 174 -1.28 -27.87 4.42
C ARG A 174 -1.70 -26.81 5.44
N ASN A 175 -2.98 -26.39 5.45
CA ASN A 175 -3.49 -25.29 6.29
C ASN A 175 -2.62 -24.02 6.20
N GLU A 176 -2.11 -23.73 5.00
CA GLU A 176 -1.28 -22.56 4.72
C GLU A 176 -2.13 -21.44 4.12
N THR A 177 -1.67 -20.20 4.30
CA THR A 177 -2.36 -19.05 3.71
C THR A 177 -2.12 -18.99 2.20
N HIS A 178 -3.15 -18.64 1.43
CA HIS A 178 -3.03 -18.46 -0.01
C HIS A 178 -2.03 -17.35 -0.38
N TRP A 179 -1.46 -17.42 -1.59
CA TRP A 179 -0.38 -16.53 -2.02
C TRP A 179 -0.76 -15.05 -1.87
N ASN A 180 -1.90 -14.63 -2.42
CA ASN A 180 -2.35 -13.24 -2.40
C ASN A 180 -2.77 -12.69 -1.03
N LEU A 181 -2.76 -13.52 0.03
CA LEU A 181 -3.21 -13.05 1.34
C LEU A 181 -2.30 -11.91 1.79
N GLY A 182 -2.90 -10.77 2.10
CA GLY A 182 -2.19 -9.58 2.57
C GLY A 182 -1.69 -8.65 1.47
N CYS A 183 -1.65 -9.06 0.19
CA CYS A 183 -1.14 -8.20 -0.90
C CYS A 183 -1.95 -6.89 -1.05
N ALA A 184 -3.28 -7.01 -1.08
CA ALA A 184 -4.17 -5.85 -1.17
C ALA A 184 -4.07 -4.94 0.07
N MET A 185 -3.94 -5.53 1.27
CA MET A 185 -3.79 -4.77 2.51
C MET A 185 -2.47 -4.01 2.53
N GLN A 186 -1.35 -4.66 2.20
CA GLN A 186 -0.04 -4.02 2.12
C GLN A 186 -0.02 -2.92 1.06
N SER A 187 -0.69 -3.12 -0.07
CA SER A 187 -0.82 -2.10 -1.13
C SER A 187 -1.61 -0.89 -0.66
N ASN A 188 -2.74 -1.10 0.02
CA ASN A 188 -3.56 -0.02 0.56
C ASN A 188 -2.83 0.75 1.67
N VAL A 189 -2.09 0.05 2.54
CA VAL A 189 -1.25 0.71 3.56
C VAL A 189 -0.18 1.54 2.89
N ALA A 190 0.56 0.97 1.93
CA ALA A 190 1.62 1.66 1.21
C ALA A 190 1.10 2.92 0.47
N ALA A 191 -0.07 2.85 -0.15
CA ALA A 191 -0.70 3.99 -0.82
C ALA A 191 -1.16 5.12 0.12
N GLN A 192 -1.47 4.79 1.38
CA GLN A 192 -1.90 5.76 2.40
C GLN A 192 -0.73 6.40 3.16
N VAL A 193 0.49 5.90 3.00
CA VAL A 193 1.67 6.42 3.67
C VAL A 193 2.02 7.79 3.07
N ALA A 194 1.91 8.83 3.90
CA ALA A 194 2.19 10.20 3.48
C ALA A 194 3.69 10.47 3.24
N ASP A 195 4.57 9.86 4.05
CA ASP A 195 6.02 9.96 3.93
C ASP A 195 6.62 8.55 4.02
N PRO A 196 7.11 7.97 2.91
CA PRO A 196 7.61 6.58 2.89
C PRO A 196 8.77 6.34 3.85
N ILE A 197 9.55 7.37 4.18
CA ILE A 197 10.71 7.26 5.05
C ILE A 197 10.29 6.89 6.48
N ASP A 198 9.07 7.26 6.90
CA ASP A 198 8.52 6.93 8.22
C ASP A 198 8.34 5.40 8.41
N LEU A 199 8.33 4.60 7.34
CA LEU A 199 8.31 3.13 7.42
C LEU A 199 9.66 2.52 7.78
N VAL A 200 10.76 3.22 7.51
CA VAL A 200 12.13 2.72 7.75
C VAL A 200 12.69 3.29 9.04
N ARG A 201 12.37 4.54 9.36
CA ARG A 201 12.87 5.22 10.56
C ARG A 201 11.82 6.14 11.14
N GLY A 202 11.78 6.21 12.46
CA GLY A 202 11.00 7.23 13.16
C GLY A 202 11.55 8.63 12.89
N ARG A 203 10.67 9.63 13.00
CA ARG A 203 11.08 11.04 13.04
C ARG A 203 11.86 11.30 14.33
N PRO A 204 12.86 12.20 14.30
CA PRO A 204 13.54 12.59 15.53
C PRO A 204 12.54 13.18 16.52
N GLU A 205 12.71 12.87 17.80
CA GLU A 205 11.90 13.47 18.85
C GLU A 205 12.08 14.99 18.85
N GLY A 206 10.96 15.70 18.94
CA GLY A 206 10.97 17.15 19.07
C GLY A 206 11.50 17.60 20.43
N ARG A 207 11.58 18.92 20.62
CA ARG A 207 11.86 19.47 21.95
C ARG A 207 10.78 19.02 22.93
N ILE A 208 11.22 18.66 24.14
CA ILE A 208 10.32 18.37 25.26
C ILE A 208 9.37 19.55 25.47
N ASP A 209 8.07 19.27 25.58
CA ASP A 209 7.09 20.23 26.08
C ASP A 209 7.34 20.44 27.58
N THR A 210 8.11 21.49 27.90
CA THR A 210 8.50 21.80 29.27
C THR A 210 7.28 22.16 30.13
N VAL A 211 6.26 22.80 29.56
CA VAL A 211 5.06 23.22 30.29
C VAL A 211 4.28 21.99 30.72
N ARG A 212 3.97 21.09 29.78
CA ARG A 212 3.25 19.86 30.08
C ARG A 212 4.03 18.97 31.04
N ARG A 213 5.32 18.78 30.80
CA ARG A 213 6.15 17.89 31.63
C ARG A 213 6.31 18.41 33.05
N VAL A 214 6.56 19.71 33.25
CA VAL A 214 6.68 20.29 34.60
C VAL A 214 5.34 20.19 35.33
N ARG A 215 4.22 20.49 34.65
CA ARG A 215 2.88 20.32 35.21
C ARG A 215 2.64 18.88 35.66
N ASP A 216 2.87 17.90 34.79
CA ASP A 216 2.61 16.49 35.07
C ASP A 216 3.47 15.99 36.25
N ILE A 217 4.75 16.42 36.31
CA ILE A 217 5.64 16.11 37.44
C ILE A 217 5.13 16.72 38.75
N ASN A 218 4.66 17.96 38.74
CA ASN A 218 4.13 18.61 39.95
C ASN A 218 2.82 17.96 40.41
N SER A 219 1.90 17.61 39.50
CA SER A 219 0.68 16.88 39.86
C SER A 219 1.01 15.56 40.57
N VAL A 220 1.95 14.78 40.04
CA VAL A 220 2.38 13.52 40.67
C VAL A 220 2.98 13.76 42.06
N ARG A 221 3.80 14.80 42.25
CA ARG A 221 4.38 15.16 43.55
C ARG A 221 3.34 15.59 44.59
N GLU A 222 2.25 16.19 44.14
CA GLU A 222 1.14 16.64 44.99
C GLU A 222 0.08 15.55 45.21
N GLY A 223 0.26 14.35 44.64
CA GLY A 223 -0.72 13.26 44.72
C GLY A 223 -1.96 13.48 43.85
N LYS A 224 -1.88 14.35 42.85
CA LYS A 224 -2.95 14.66 41.89
C LYS A 224 -2.75 13.88 40.58
N ASP A 225 -3.85 13.51 39.93
CA ASP A 225 -3.81 12.85 38.62
C ASP A 225 -3.33 13.85 37.53
N PRO A 226 -2.24 13.58 36.79
CA PRO A 226 -1.77 14.42 35.69
C PRO A 226 -2.58 14.25 34.38
N SER A 227 -3.55 13.34 34.35
CA SER A 227 -4.39 13.09 33.17
C SER A 227 -5.30 14.28 32.85
N ILE A 228 -5.79 14.32 31.60
CA ILE A 228 -6.77 15.33 31.18
C ILE A 228 -8.12 14.94 31.80
N GLU A 229 -8.74 15.85 32.56
CA GLU A 229 -10.12 15.68 33.01
C GLU A 229 -11.08 15.72 31.81
N TRP A 230 -11.57 14.56 31.41
CA TRP A 230 -12.62 14.44 30.41
C TRP A 230 -13.95 14.84 31.04
N ARG A 231 -14.43 16.06 30.74
CA ARG A 231 -15.81 16.44 31.06
C ARG A 231 -16.75 15.62 30.19
N GLN A 232 -17.40 14.62 30.79
CA GLN A 232 -18.54 13.99 30.15
C GLN A 232 -19.72 14.96 30.25
N ASP A 233 -20.06 15.60 29.13
CA ASP A 233 -21.38 16.20 28.97
C ASP A 233 -22.38 15.06 29.21
N GLY A 234 -23.12 15.09 30.31
CA GLY A 234 -23.89 13.96 30.87
C GLY A 234 -24.96 13.30 29.97
N LYS A 235 -24.94 13.54 28.67
CA LYS A 235 -25.79 12.94 27.64
C LYS A 235 -25.55 11.44 27.42
N ASN A 236 -24.47 10.85 27.94
CA ASN A 236 -24.16 9.42 27.79
C ASN A 236 -24.30 8.61 29.10
N SER A 237 -24.87 9.19 30.17
CA SER A 237 -25.19 8.44 31.39
C SER A 237 -26.47 7.61 31.19
N VAL A 238 -26.32 6.39 30.65
CA VAL A 238 -27.42 5.41 30.49
C VAL A 238 -28.07 5.04 31.84
N LYS A 239 -27.41 5.32 32.98
CA LYS A 239 -27.94 5.05 34.32
C LYS A 239 -29.20 5.85 34.69
N SER A 240 -29.50 6.98 34.04
CA SER A 240 -30.72 7.74 34.35
C SER A 240 -31.95 7.34 33.52
N GLN A 241 -31.82 6.39 32.59
CA GLN A 241 -32.93 5.94 31.73
C GLN A 241 -33.55 4.60 32.15
N VAL A 242 -33.09 4.00 33.24
CA VAL A 242 -33.65 2.76 33.78
C VAL A 242 -34.10 3.01 35.22
N SER A 243 -35.16 3.81 35.34
CA SER A 243 -35.97 3.93 36.56
C SER A 243 -37.42 3.94 36.11
N ASN A 244 -38.00 2.75 35.95
CA ASN A 244 -39.43 2.52 36.01
C ASN A 244 -39.77 1.99 37.40
#